data_AF-A0A6J4YIY6-F1
#
_entry.id   AF-A0A6J4YIY6-F1
#
_cell.length_a   1.000
_cell.length_b   1.000
_cell.length_c   1.000
_cell.angle_alpha   90.00
_cell.angle_beta   90.00
_cell.angle_gamma   90.00
#
_symmetry.space_group_name_H-M   'P 1'
#
loop_
_entity.id
_entity.type
_entity.pdbx_description
1 polymer ?
#
loop_
_entity_poly.entity_id
_entity_poly.type
_entity_poly.pdbx_seq_one_letter_code
_entity_poly.pdbx_strand_id
1 'polypeptide(L)' 'MTSKRPKAEAKIQIENERVIITEWRFAPGAETGWHKHGYDYRVDA' A
#
# COMPACT_ATOMS: atom_id res chain seq x y z
N MET A 1 1.62 5.38 -18.74
CA MET A 1 1.20 4.00 -19.07
C MET A 1 0.27 3.52 -17.97
N THR A 2 -0.99 3.24 -18.27
CA THR A 2 -1.92 2.60 -17.31
C THR A 2 -1.72 1.10 -17.37
N SER A 3 -1.31 0.52 -16.24
CA SER A 3 -1.17 -0.93 -16.09
C SER A 3 -2.54 -1.61 -16.11
N LYS A 4 -2.61 -2.78 -16.75
CA LYS A 4 -3.84 -3.60 -16.85
C LYS A 4 -4.06 -4.50 -15.63
N ARG A 5 -3.13 -4.50 -14.67
CA ARG A 5 -3.19 -5.35 -13.47
C ARG A 5 -4.23 -4.80 -12.48
N PRO A 6 -4.92 -5.67 -11.71
CA PRO A 6 -5.81 -5.25 -10.64
C PRO A 6 -5.09 -4.35 -9.62
N LYS A 7 -5.83 -3.50 -8.92
CA LYS A 7 -5.27 -2.66 -7.87
C LYS A 7 -5.32 -3.37 -6.52
N ALA A 8 -4.25 -3.21 -5.75
CA ALA A 8 -4.25 -3.57 -4.34
C ALA A 8 -5.21 -2.66 -3.57
N GLU A 9 -5.91 -3.21 -2.58
CA GLU A 9 -6.79 -2.46 -1.69
C GLU A 9 -5.98 -1.97 -0.49
N ALA A 10 -5.97 -0.66 -0.29
CA ALA A 10 -5.34 -0.02 0.86
C ALA A 10 -6.40 0.28 1.93
N LYS A 11 -6.18 -0.20 3.14
CA LYS A 11 -7.00 0.17 4.30
C LYS A 11 -6.11 0.74 5.40
N ILE A 12 -6.32 2.01 5.72
CA ILE A 12 -5.67 2.64 6.87
C ILE A 12 -6.28 2.04 8.14
N GLN A 13 -5.43 1.46 8.97
CA GLN A 13 -5.78 0.89 10.28
C GLN A 13 -5.54 1.92 11.39
N ILE A 14 -4.42 2.65 11.30
CA ILE A 14 -4.05 3.72 12.23
C ILE A 14 -3.44 4.86 11.43
N GLU A 15 -3.85 6.08 11.73
CA GLU A 15 -3.19 7.31 11.28
C GLU A 15 -3.20 8.29 12.44
N ASN A 16 -2.02 8.60 12.97
CA ASN A 16 -1.85 9.55 14.05
C ASN A 16 -0.53 10.32 13.88
N GLU A 17 -0.22 11.19 14.85
CA GLU A 17 0.95 12.06 14.81
C GLU A 17 2.31 11.33 14.74
N ARG A 18 2.35 10.04 15.02
CA ARG A 18 3.59 9.26 15.09
C ARG A 18 3.74 8.27 13.93
N VAL A 19 2.65 7.61 13.53
CA VAL A 19 2.69 6.50 12.57
C VAL A 19 1.45 6.43 11.69
N ILE A 20 1.65 5.86 10.50
CA ILE A 20 0.59 5.45 9.58
C ILE A 20 0.72 3.93 9.37
N ILE A 21 -0.33 3.19 9.68
CA ILE A 21 -0.41 1.75 9.44
C ILE A 21 -1.46 1.50 8.38
N THR A 22 -1.03 0.99 7.24
CA THR A 22 -1.90 0.63 6.12
C THR A 22 -1.83 -0.88 5.89
N GLU A 23 -2.95 -1.55 6.07
CA GLU A 23 -3.14 -2.92 5.60
C GLU A 23 -3.28 -2.89 4.08
N TRP A 24 -2.47 -3.67 3.38
CA TRP A 24 -2.55 -3.82 1.93
C TRP A 24 -3.04 -5.21 1.58
N ARG A 25 -4.14 -5.31 0.84
CA ARG A 25 -4.69 -6.57 0.33
C ARG A 25 -4.47 -6.69 -1.16
N PHE A 26 -3.86 -7.79 -1.57
CA PHE A 26 -3.57 -8.08 -2.97
C PHE A 26 -4.39 -9.29 -3.41
N ALA A 27 -5.34 -9.09 -4.33
CA ALA A 27 -5.85 -10.18 -5.13
C ALA A 27 -4.71 -10.77 -5.98
N PRO A 28 -4.78 -12.04 -6.43
CA PRO A 28 -3.75 -12.61 -7.30
C PRO A 28 -3.48 -11.74 -8.53
N GLY A 29 -2.22 -11.32 -8.69
CA GLY A 29 -1.77 -10.46 -9.79
C GLY A 29 -2.02 -8.95 -9.61
N ALA A 30 -2.55 -8.51 -8.47
CA ALA A 30 -2.74 -7.11 -8.16
C ALA A 30 -1.42 -6.37 -7.90
N GLU A 31 -1.43 -5.03 -8.09
CA GLU A 31 -0.29 -4.17 -7.78
C GLU A 31 -0.73 -2.83 -7.18
N THR A 32 0.18 -2.19 -6.44
CA THR A 32 0.05 -0.79 -6.02
C THR A 32 0.31 0.16 -7.20
N GLY A 33 1.14 -0.27 -8.15
CA GLY A 33 1.74 0.59 -9.17
C GLY A 33 2.97 1.34 -8.63
N TRP A 34 3.60 2.12 -9.52
CA TRP A 34 4.78 2.92 -9.20
C TRP A 34 4.45 4.03 -8.21
N HIS A 35 5.21 4.11 -7.12
CA HIS A 35 5.12 5.16 -6.12
C HIS A 35 6.48 5.35 -5.43
N LYS A 36 6.62 6.47 -4.71
CA LYS A 36 7.77 6.76 -3.86
C LYS A 36 7.32 6.76 -2.41
N HIS A 37 8.17 6.29 -1.52
CA HIS A 37 7.92 6.34 -0.08
C HIS A 37 8.31 7.72 0.45
N GLY A 38 7.36 8.39 1.13
CA GLY A 38 7.58 9.69 1.76
C GLY A 38 8.12 9.62 3.19
N TYR A 39 8.13 8.42 3.78
CA TYR A 39 8.59 8.14 5.14
C TYR A 39 9.42 6.87 5.14
N ASP A 40 10.24 6.71 6.17
CA ASP A 40 10.78 5.40 6.51
C ASP A 40 9.64 4.46 6.87
N TYR A 41 9.72 3.21 6.42
CA TYR A 41 8.64 2.24 6.60
C TYR A 41 9.19 0.83 6.77
N ARG A 42 8.32 -0.02 7.32
CA ARG A 42 8.51 -1.46 7.43
C ARG A 42 7.30 -2.16 6.83
N VAL A 43 7.52 -3.36 6.29
CA VAL A 43 6.46 -4.25 5.83
C VAL A 43 6.51 -5.52 6.69
N ASP A 44 5.35 -5.90 7.21
CA ASP A 44 5.14 -7.15 7.93
C ASP A 44 4.18 -8.03 7.11
N ALA A 45 4.41 -9.35 7.15
CA ALA A 45 3.66 -10.36 6.38
C ALA A 45 2.50 -10.95 7.18
#